data_AF-A0A376ZMC4-F1
#
_entry.id   AF-A0A376ZMC4-F1
#
_cell.length_a   1.000
_cell.length_b   1.000
_cell.length_c   1.000
_cell.angle_alpha   90.00
_cell.angle_beta   90.00
_cell.angle_gamma   90.00
#
_symmetry.space_group_name_H-M   'P 1'
#
loop_
_entity.id
_entity.type
_entity.pdbx_description
1 polymer ?
#
loop_
_entity_poly.entity_id
_entity_poly.type
_entity_poly.pdbx_seq_one_letter_code
_entity_poly.pdbx_strand_id
1 'polypeptide(L)'
;MLQTFVPYRTAVELCALEHGGLDTCDGGSNGIPSPTTTHYVSAMSVAKGVVSLTGQESLNGLSVVMTPGWDNANGVTGWTRNCNIQSDSALHQACEDVFRFDDAN
;
A
#
# COMPACT_ATOMS: atom_id res chain seq x y z
N MET A 1 1.12 -2.98 10.33
CA MET A 1 1.05 -2.78 8.87
C MET A 1 0.09 -1.67 8.47
N LEU A 2 -1.19 -1.68 8.88
CA LEU A 2 -2.13 -0.60 8.53
C LEU A 2 -1.61 0.79 8.93
N GLN A 3 -1.10 0.94 10.16
CA GLN A 3 -0.52 2.20 10.65
C GLN A 3 0.69 2.67 9.83
N THR A 4 1.41 1.75 9.18
CA THR A 4 2.52 2.07 8.29
C THR A 4 2.01 2.59 6.94
N PHE A 5 0.88 2.09 6.45
CA PHE A 5 0.31 2.46 5.14
C PHE A 5 -0.36 3.84 5.12
N VAL A 6 -1.08 4.20 6.17
CA VAL A 6 -1.88 5.45 6.25
C VAL A 6 -1.15 6.71 5.73
N PRO A 7 0.08 7.04 6.18
CA PRO A 7 0.75 8.25 5.69
C PRO A 7 1.09 8.20 4.20
N TYR A 8 1.40 7.01 3.66
CA TYR A 8 1.71 6.86 2.24
C TYR A 8 0.47 6.95 1.38
N ARG A 9 -0.68 6.47 1.86
CA ARG A 9 -1.96 6.65 1.16
C ARG A 9 -2.21 8.12 0.85
N THR A 10 -2.20 8.97 1.88
CA THR A 10 -2.44 10.41 1.71
C THR A 10 -1.37 11.06 0.83
N ALA A 11 -0.10 10.70 1.01
CA ALA A 11 0.97 11.29 0.20
C ALA A 11 0.87 10.89 -1.28
N VAL A 12 0.50 9.64 -1.59
CA VAL A 12 0.27 9.18 -2.97
C VAL A 12 -0.95 9.87 -3.57
N GLU A 13 -2.05 10.01 -2.82
CA GLU A 13 -3.24 10.72 -3.27
C GLU A 13 -2.93 12.19 -3.62
N LEU A 14 -2.18 12.89 -2.77
CA LEU A 14 -1.73 14.26 -3.02
C LEU A 14 -0.80 14.35 -4.23
N CYS A 15 0.22 13.48 -4.30
CA CYS A 15 1.13 13.44 -5.45
C CYS A 15 0.36 13.25 -6.77
N ALA A 16 -0.59 12.30 -6.80
CA ALA A 16 -1.34 12.03 -8.01
C ALA A 16 -2.21 13.22 -8.42
N LEU A 17 -2.85 13.90 -7.46
CA LEU A 17 -3.64 15.09 -7.69
C LEU A 17 -2.80 16.28 -8.19
N GLU A 18 -1.61 16.50 -7.63
CA GLU A 18 -0.74 17.61 -8.02
C GLU A 18 -0.05 17.38 -9.37
N HIS A 19 0.32 16.14 -9.67
CA HIS A 19 1.08 15.78 -10.87
C HIS A 19 0.23 15.18 -12.00
N GLY A 20 -1.07 14.99 -11.77
CA GLY A 20 -2.02 14.49 -12.77
C GLY A 20 -1.81 13.01 -13.15
N GLY A 21 -1.24 12.22 -12.25
CA GLY A 21 -0.98 10.80 -12.48
C GLY A 21 -0.06 10.16 -11.44
N LEU A 22 0.04 8.84 -11.49
CA LEU A 22 0.80 8.05 -10.51
C LEU A 22 2.27 7.83 -10.88
N ASP A 23 2.68 8.09 -12.13
CA ASP A 23 4.01 7.73 -12.64
C ASP A 23 5.17 8.36 -11.87
N THR A 24 4.94 9.51 -11.23
CA THR A 24 5.95 10.23 -10.44
C THR A 24 5.79 10.01 -8.93
N CYS A 25 4.84 9.16 -8.51
CA CYS A 25 4.50 8.96 -7.11
C CYS A 25 5.31 7.83 -6.46
N ASP A 26 6.63 7.94 -6.54
CA ASP A 26 7.57 7.02 -5.91
C ASP A 26 7.93 7.45 -4.48
N GLY A 27 8.27 6.47 -3.64
CA GLY A 27 8.75 6.71 -2.28
C GLY A 27 10.00 7.60 -2.25
N GLY A 28 9.98 8.64 -1.43
CA GLY A 28 11.05 9.63 -1.35
C GLY A 28 10.99 10.75 -2.39
N SER A 29 9.93 10.82 -3.20
CA SER A 29 9.74 11.85 -4.23
C SER A 29 8.38 12.52 -4.12
N ASN A 30 8.26 13.76 -4.62
CA ASN A 30 6.99 14.48 -4.77
C ASN A 30 6.11 14.47 -3.49
N GLY A 31 6.73 14.74 -2.34
CA GLY A 31 6.04 14.78 -1.04
C GLY A 31 5.80 13.42 -0.39
N ILE A 32 6.13 12.31 -1.05
CA ILE A 32 6.02 10.96 -0.50
C ILE A 32 7.26 10.66 0.36
N PRO A 33 7.09 10.28 1.64
CA PRO A 33 8.22 9.90 2.49
C PRO A 33 9.00 8.72 1.92
N SER A 34 10.29 8.63 2.25
CA SER A 34 11.08 7.43 1.93
C SER A 34 10.55 6.23 2.72
N PRO A 35 10.36 5.06 2.07
CA PRO A 35 9.94 3.83 2.73
C PRO A 35 10.80 3.49 3.93
N THR A 36 10.15 3.09 5.03
CA THR A 36 10.84 2.68 6.26
C THR A 36 10.20 1.43 6.85
N THR A 37 11.02 0.62 7.51
CA THR A 37 10.62 -0.62 8.16
C THR A 37 10.15 -0.37 9.58
N THR A 38 9.44 -1.34 10.15
CA THR A 38 9.01 -1.30 11.56
C THR A 38 9.28 -2.65 12.19
N HIS A 39 9.00 -2.81 13.50
CA HIS A 39 9.16 -4.11 14.15
C HIS A 39 8.40 -5.25 13.45
N TYR A 40 7.24 -4.98 12.83
CA TYR A 40 6.44 -6.02 12.15
C TYR A 40 6.49 -5.93 10.61
N VAL A 41 7.31 -5.05 10.04
CA VAL A 41 7.47 -4.87 8.58
C VAL A 41 8.95 -4.97 8.25
N SER A 42 9.35 -6.07 7.60
CA SER A 42 10.74 -6.34 7.19
C SER A 42 11.15 -5.57 5.94
N ALA A 43 10.21 -5.32 5.03
CA ALA A 43 10.46 -4.59 3.80
C ALA A 43 9.23 -3.75 3.41
N MET A 44 9.50 -2.60 2.80
CA MET A 44 8.50 -1.69 2.27
C MET A 44 8.99 -1.01 1.00
N SER A 45 8.11 -0.82 0.03
CA SER A 45 8.37 0.00 -1.15
C SER A 45 7.14 0.80 -1.55
N VAL A 46 7.37 1.95 -2.18
CA VAL A 46 6.34 2.75 -2.87
C VAL A 46 6.85 3.03 -4.26
N ALA A 47 6.16 2.51 -5.28
CA ALA A 47 6.55 2.66 -6.68
C ALA A 47 5.30 2.98 -7.51
N LYS A 48 5.31 4.10 -8.22
CA LYS A 48 4.17 4.61 -8.98
C LYS A 48 2.85 4.57 -8.17
N GLY A 49 2.92 5.00 -6.93
CA GLY A 49 1.81 4.98 -5.97
C GLY A 49 1.46 3.61 -5.36
N VAL A 50 1.95 2.50 -5.91
CA VAL A 50 1.74 1.16 -5.35
C VAL A 50 2.58 0.99 -4.09
N VAL A 51 1.93 0.66 -2.97
CA VAL A 51 2.59 0.45 -1.68
C VAL A 51 2.66 -1.05 -1.39
N SER A 52 3.87 -1.59 -1.28
CA SER A 52 4.09 -3.00 -0.94
C SER A 52 4.72 -3.13 0.45
N LEU A 53 4.20 -4.06 1.25
CA LEU A 53 4.66 -4.37 2.61
C LEU A 53 4.99 -5.86 2.71
N THR A 54 6.09 -6.19 3.37
CA THR A 54 6.43 -7.57 3.75
C THR A 54 6.49 -7.67 5.27
N GLY A 55 5.84 -8.70 5.82
CA GLY A 55 5.77 -8.96 7.24
C GLY A 55 6.97 -9.69 7.81
N GLN A 56 7.13 -9.54 9.12
CA GLN A 56 8.09 -10.29 9.93
C GLN A 56 7.48 -10.55 11.31
N GLU A 57 8.22 -11.28 12.14
CA GLU A 57 7.75 -11.73 13.46
C GLU A 57 6.45 -12.53 13.32
N SER A 58 5.40 -12.13 14.02
CA SER A 58 4.07 -12.72 13.94
C SER A 58 3.38 -12.55 12.58
N LEU A 59 3.90 -11.69 11.70
CA LEU A 59 3.40 -11.47 10.34
C LEU A 59 4.30 -12.09 9.27
N ASN A 60 5.25 -12.94 9.65
CA ASN A 60 6.18 -13.55 8.71
C ASN A 60 5.42 -14.33 7.62
N GLY A 61 5.82 -14.14 6.36
CA GLY A 61 5.16 -14.74 5.20
C GLY A 61 3.94 -13.97 4.67
N LEU A 62 3.47 -12.94 5.37
CA LEU A 62 2.43 -12.04 4.85
C LEU A 62 3.06 -10.96 3.96
N SER A 63 2.53 -10.80 2.76
CA SER A 63 2.80 -9.64 1.90
C SER A 63 1.49 -8.91 1.61
N VAL A 64 1.53 -7.58 1.63
CA VAL A 64 0.36 -6.74 1.31
C VAL A 64 0.73 -5.78 0.21
N VAL A 65 -0.05 -5.76 -0.86
CA VAL A 65 0.08 -4.80 -1.95
C VAL A 65 -1.16 -3.93 -1.99
N MET A 66 -0.97 -2.62 -1.84
CA MET A 66 -2.01 -1.61 -1.93
C MET A 66 -1.82 -0.84 -3.24
N THR A 67 -2.82 -0.88 -4.11
CA THR A 67 -2.78 -0.25 -5.44
C THR A 67 -3.81 0.87 -5.53
N PRO A 68 -3.41 2.11 -5.81
CA PRO A 68 -4.36 3.20 -6.05
C PRO A 68 -5.00 3.05 -7.44
N GLY A 69 -6.31 3.27 -7.51
CA GLY A 69 -7.01 3.49 -8.77
C GLY A 69 -6.84 4.95 -9.20
N TRP A 70 -6.42 5.18 -10.44
CA TRP A 70 -6.30 6.52 -11.02
C TRP A 70 -7.10 6.62 -12.32
N ASP A 71 -7.85 7.70 -12.45
CA ASP A 71 -8.53 8.10 -13.67
C ASP A 71 -8.25 9.57 -13.95
N ASN A 72 -7.91 9.90 -15.21
CA ASN A 72 -7.52 11.28 -15.55
C ASN A 72 -8.66 12.30 -15.41
N ALA A 73 -9.92 11.87 -15.46
CA ALA A 73 -11.08 12.75 -15.30
C ALA A 73 -11.54 12.85 -13.85
N ASN A 74 -11.43 11.76 -13.09
CA ASN A 74 -11.99 11.63 -11.74
C ASN A 74 -10.93 11.65 -10.62
N GLY A 75 -9.63 11.65 -10.98
CA GLY A 75 -8.52 11.59 -10.03
C GLY A 75 -8.37 10.20 -9.40
N VAL A 76 -8.07 10.15 -8.11
CA VAL A 76 -7.98 8.89 -7.37
C VAL A 76 -9.38 8.30 -7.16
N THR A 77 -9.64 7.12 -7.72
CA THR A 77 -10.97 6.49 -7.72
C THR A 77 -11.15 5.46 -6.60
N GLY A 78 -10.09 5.14 -5.87
CA GLY A 78 -10.12 4.17 -4.78
C GLY A 78 -8.76 3.51 -4.58
N TRP A 79 -8.75 2.47 -3.74
CA TRP A 79 -7.60 1.63 -3.52
C TRP A 79 -8.04 0.18 -3.53
N THR A 80 -7.20 -0.69 -4.10
CA THR A 80 -7.36 -2.13 -3.98
C THR A 80 -6.26 -2.71 -3.10
N ARG A 81 -6.58 -3.78 -2.39
CA ARG A 81 -5.62 -4.56 -1.59
C ARG A 81 -5.36 -5.91 -2.23
N ASN A 82 -4.21 -6.47 -1.93
CA ASN A 82 -3.92 -7.89 -2.14
C ASN A 82 -3.10 -8.38 -0.94
N CYS A 83 -3.70 -9.23 -0.11
CA CYS A 83 -3.02 -9.91 0.98
C CYS A 83 -2.55 -11.29 0.52
N ASN A 84 -1.24 -11.46 0.31
CA ASN A 84 -0.64 -12.73 -0.08
C ASN A 84 -0.02 -13.42 1.13
N ILE A 85 -0.50 -14.63 1.43
CA ILE A 85 0.11 -15.55 2.39
C ILE A 85 -0.15 -17.00 1.99
N GLN A 86 0.91 -17.82 2.00
CA GLN A 86 0.85 -19.16 1.40
C GLN A 86 0.11 -20.21 2.24
N SER A 87 0.02 -20.07 3.56
CA SER A 87 -0.38 -21.19 4.42
C SER A 87 -1.15 -20.82 5.69
N ASP A 88 -1.54 -19.55 5.85
CA ASP A 88 -2.27 -19.11 7.05
C ASP A 88 -3.54 -18.35 6.64
N SER A 89 -4.66 -19.07 6.59
CA SER A 89 -5.97 -18.50 6.25
C SER A 89 -6.50 -17.54 7.31
N ALA A 90 -6.08 -17.68 8.58
CA ALA A 90 -6.50 -16.78 9.64
C ALA A 90 -5.77 -15.44 9.53
N LEU A 91 -4.47 -15.46 9.23
CA LEU A 91 -3.69 -14.26 8.98
C LEU A 91 -4.09 -13.58 7.66
N HIS A 92 -4.45 -14.37 6.64
CA HIS A 92 -5.08 -13.85 5.42
C HIS A 92 -6.36 -13.07 5.77
N GLN A 93 -7.32 -13.70 6.45
CA GLN A 93 -8.58 -13.05 6.84
C GLN A 93 -8.34 -11.81 7.70
N ALA A 94 -7.40 -11.87 8.65
CA ALA A 94 -7.06 -10.72 9.49
C ALA A 94 -6.49 -9.56 8.66
N CYS A 95 -5.70 -9.84 7.63
CA CYS A 95 -5.20 -8.82 6.72
C CYS A 95 -6.37 -8.13 5.98
N GLU A 96 -7.27 -8.92 5.40
CA GLU A 96 -8.45 -8.46 4.67
C GLU A 96 -9.38 -7.63 5.56
N ASP A 97 -9.62 -8.06 6.80
CA ASP A 97 -10.47 -7.37 7.77
C ASP A 97 -9.90 -6.01 8.22
N VAL A 98 -8.58 -5.91 8.27
CA VAL A 98 -7.83 -4.70 8.66
C VAL A 98 -7.77 -3.71 7.50
N PHE A 99 -7.50 -4.19 6.29
CA PHE A 99 -7.43 -3.39 5.07
C PHE A 99 -8.75 -3.47 4.33
N ARG A 100 -9.81 -2.76 4.74
CA ARG A 100 -11.17 -2.89 4.13
C ARG A 100 -11.35 -2.24 2.74
N PHE A 101 -10.35 -2.39 1.87
CA PHE A 101 -10.35 -1.93 0.47
C PHE A 101 -10.86 -3.03 -0.48
N ASP A 102 -11.17 -2.72 -1.73
CA ASP A 102 -11.59 -3.78 -2.66
C ASP A 102 -10.41 -4.71 -2.98
N ASP A 103 -10.67 -5.98 -3.30
CA ASP A 103 -9.61 -6.90 -3.69
C ASP A 103 -9.11 -6.59 -5.09
N ALA A 104 -7.78 -6.60 -5.28
CA ALA A 104 -7.18 -6.53 -6.60
C ALA A 104 -7.42 -7.89 -7.30
N ASN A 105 -8.43 -7.95 -8.16
CA ASN A 105 -8.68 -9.09 -9.06
C ASN A 105 -7.47 -9.38 -9.97
#